data_AF-A0A956RGE0-F1
#
_entry.id   AF-A0A956RGE0-F1
#
_cell.length_a   1.000
_cell.length_b   1.000
_cell.length_c   1.000
_cell.angle_alpha   90.00
_cell.angle_beta   90.00
_cell.angle_gamma   90.00
#
_symmetry.space_group_name_H-M   'P 1'
#
loop_
_entity.id
_entity.type
_entity.pdbx_description
1 polymer ?
#
loop_
_entity_poly.entity_id
_entity_poly.type
_entity_poly.pdbx_seq_one_letter_code
_entity_poly.pdbx_strand_id
1 'polypeptide(L)'
;MAPRALLRGVTPQEREDAFLEYLYELEVSSDVLRRDPRGQSWLAPEWRRQVEADRRLQDALATYVHEELELFESVRVRADFVFTNAVVTATEPSEMFGAGLDPRFRTWIVAGAWALAIGVAYLMWAQLVHLLHG
;
A
#
# COMPACT_ATOMS: atom_id res chain seq x y z
N MET A 1 -8.91 -7.37 -11.50
CA MET A 1 -9.42 -7.90 -12.79
C MET A 1 -10.67 -8.73 -12.48
N ALA A 2 -11.86 -8.15 -12.46
CA ALA A 2 -13.09 -8.88 -12.11
C ALA A 2 -13.65 -9.58 -13.37
N PRO A 3 -13.69 -10.92 -13.43
CA PRO A 3 -14.15 -11.62 -14.62
C PRO A 3 -15.67 -11.57 -14.72
N ARG A 4 -16.16 -11.05 -15.85
CA ARG A 4 -17.56 -11.02 -16.34
C ARG A 4 -18.35 -12.35 -16.19
N ALA A 5 -17.69 -13.44 -15.84
CA ALA A 5 -18.24 -14.79 -15.72
C ALA A 5 -18.77 -15.13 -14.32
N LEU A 6 -18.40 -14.41 -13.25
CA LEU A 6 -18.71 -14.84 -11.88
C LEU A 6 -20.12 -14.48 -11.37
N LEU A 7 -20.88 -13.58 -12.00
CA LEU A 7 -22.11 -13.02 -11.39
C LEU A 7 -23.45 -13.52 -11.98
N ARG A 8 -23.47 -14.56 -12.82
CA ARG A 8 -24.75 -15.20 -13.21
C ARG A 8 -25.16 -16.20 -12.15
N GLY A 9 -26.29 -15.95 -11.47
CA GLY A 9 -26.82 -16.81 -10.41
C GLY A 9 -26.38 -16.42 -9.00
N VAL A 10 -25.63 -15.32 -8.87
CA VAL A 10 -25.16 -14.76 -7.60
C VAL A 10 -26.25 -13.87 -7.00
N THR A 11 -26.43 -13.96 -5.68
CA THR A 11 -27.41 -13.17 -4.95
C THR A 11 -27.06 -11.67 -5.01
N PRO A 12 -28.03 -10.76 -4.84
CA PRO A 12 -27.74 -9.34 -4.76
C PRO A 12 -26.69 -8.97 -3.71
N GLN A 13 -26.64 -9.71 -2.59
CA GLN A 13 -25.69 -9.49 -1.50
C GLN A 13 -24.26 -9.84 -1.92
N GLU A 14 -24.04 -11.04 -2.45
CA GLU A 14 -22.71 -11.49 -2.88
C GLU A 14 -22.12 -10.59 -4.00
N ARG A 15 -22.97 -9.95 -4.81
CA ARG A 15 -22.53 -8.95 -5.79
C ARG A 15 -22.05 -7.66 -5.14
N GLU A 16 -22.74 -7.21 -4.10
CA GLU A 16 -22.38 -6.04 -3.33
C GLU A 16 -21.06 -6.28 -2.58
N ASP A 17 -20.93 -7.45 -1.95
CA ASP A 17 -19.70 -7.87 -1.27
C ASP A 17 -18.50 -7.90 -2.23
N ALA A 18 -18.65 -8.52 -3.41
CA ALA A 18 -17.61 -8.55 -4.44
C ALA A 18 -17.27 -7.16 -5.01
N PHE A 19 -18.25 -6.25 -5.04
CA PHE A 19 -18.01 -4.88 -5.46
C PHE A 19 -17.24 -4.08 -4.40
N LEU A 20 -17.59 -4.24 -3.12
CA LEU A 20 -16.86 -3.63 -2.01
C LEU A 20 -15.42 -4.15 -1.92
N GLU A 21 -15.22 -5.46 -2.05
CA GLU A 21 -13.87 -6.05 -2.12
C GLU A 21 -13.05 -5.40 -3.25
N TYR A 22 -13.63 -5.27 -4.45
CA TYR A 22 -13.00 -4.56 -5.55
C TYR A 22 -12.69 -3.09 -5.24
N LEU A 23 -13.59 -2.37 -4.55
CA LEU A 23 -13.35 -0.97 -4.16
C LEU A 23 -12.19 -0.84 -3.16
N TYR A 24 -12.09 -1.75 -2.18
CA TYR A 24 -11.00 -1.74 -1.20
C TYR A 24 -9.65 -2.15 -1.80
N GLU A 25 -9.63 -2.96 -2.84
CA GLU A 25 -8.40 -3.25 -3.59
C GLU A 25 -7.94 -2.07 -4.46
N LEU A 26 -8.83 -1.13 -4.79
CA LEU A 26 -8.47 0.03 -5.58
C LEU A 26 -7.78 1.09 -4.71
N GLU A 27 -6.50 1.32 -4.99
CA GLU A 27 -5.74 2.43 -4.39
C GLU A 27 -6.06 3.76 -5.08
N VAL A 28 -7.25 4.32 -4.86
CA VAL A 28 -7.66 5.62 -5.42
C VAL A 28 -7.33 6.76 -4.45
N SER A 29 -6.57 7.74 -4.92
CA SER A 29 -6.26 8.94 -4.09
C SER A 29 -7.52 9.76 -3.77
N SER A 30 -7.57 10.36 -2.57
CA SER A 30 -8.67 11.23 -2.14
C SER A 30 -8.96 12.41 -3.09
N ASP A 31 -7.94 12.97 -3.75
CA ASP A 31 -8.13 14.05 -4.73
C ASP A 31 -8.86 13.58 -5.99
N VAL A 32 -8.74 12.30 -6.35
CA VAL A 32 -9.53 11.70 -7.44
C VAL A 32 -10.96 11.45 -6.96
N LEU A 33 -11.15 10.90 -5.75
CA LEU A 33 -12.48 10.67 -5.17
C LEU A 33 -13.29 11.97 -5.01
N ARG A 34 -12.66 13.08 -4.58
CA ARG A 34 -13.33 14.40 -4.47
C ARG A 34 -13.78 14.94 -5.83
N ARG A 35 -12.96 14.77 -6.87
CA ARG A 35 -13.23 15.31 -8.21
C ARG A 35 -14.24 14.46 -8.99
N ASP A 36 -14.24 13.16 -8.76
CA ASP A 36 -15.10 12.20 -9.44
C ASP A 36 -15.66 11.15 -8.46
N PRO A 37 -16.62 11.54 -7.60
CA PRO A 37 -17.20 10.65 -6.60
C PRO A 37 -18.08 9.55 -7.20
N ARG A 38 -18.44 9.66 -8.48
CA ARG A 38 -19.22 8.64 -9.20
C ARG A 38 -18.35 7.59 -9.89
N GLY A 39 -17.03 7.75 -9.84
CA GLY A 39 -16.10 6.79 -10.40
C GLY A 39 -16.10 6.69 -11.91
N GLN A 40 -16.46 7.75 -12.62
CA GLN A 40 -16.52 7.71 -14.09
C GLN A 40 -15.16 7.52 -14.76
N SER A 41 -14.09 8.00 -14.12
CA SER A 41 -12.71 7.97 -14.62
C SER A 41 -11.87 6.82 -14.06
N TRP A 42 -12.21 6.32 -12.86
CA TRP A 42 -11.38 5.36 -12.12
C TRP A 42 -12.05 3.99 -11.89
N LEU A 43 -13.37 3.86 -12.01
CA LEU A 43 -14.01 2.54 -11.98
C LEU A 43 -13.85 1.82 -13.34
N ALA A 44 -13.61 0.51 -13.25
CA ALA A 44 -13.64 -0.36 -14.41
C ALA A 44 -14.98 -0.23 -15.16
N PRO A 45 -14.99 -0.19 -16.50
CA PRO A 45 -16.22 -0.06 -17.30
C PRO A 45 -17.29 -1.11 -17.01
N GLU A 46 -16.89 -2.31 -16.57
CA GLU A 46 -17.77 -3.39 -16.15
C GLU A 46 -18.54 -3.05 -14.87
N TRP A 47 -17.85 -2.46 -13.88
CA TRP A 47 -18.47 -2.06 -12.63
C TRP A 47 -19.33 -0.81 -12.79
N ARG A 48 -18.90 0.16 -13.62
CA ARG A 48 -19.70 1.35 -13.92
C ARG A 48 -21.09 1.00 -14.46
N ARG A 49 -21.16 0.08 -15.42
CA ARG A 49 -22.44 -0.38 -15.98
C ARG A 49 -23.33 -1.09 -14.95
N GLN A 50 -22.72 -1.80 -14.00
CA GLN A 50 -23.47 -2.47 -12.93
C GLN A 50 -23.98 -1.47 -11.90
N VAL A 51 -23.15 -0.52 -11.48
CA VAL A 51 -23.52 0.59 -10.60
C VAL A 51 -24.64 1.41 -11.22
N GLU A 52 -24.57 1.73 -12.52
CA GLU A 52 -25.65 2.46 -13.21
C GLU A 52 -26.99 1.69 -13.21
N ALA A 53 -26.94 0.36 -13.21
CA ALA A 53 -28.12 -0.50 -13.28
C ALA A 53 -28.69 -0.92 -11.91
N ASP A 54 -27.90 -0.87 -10.83
CA ASP A 54 -28.30 -1.35 -9.50
C ASP A 54 -28.11 -0.27 -8.43
N ARG A 55 -29.23 0.16 -7.83
CA ARG A 55 -29.24 1.20 -6.78
C ARG A 55 -28.44 0.79 -5.54
N ARG A 56 -28.38 -0.49 -5.18
CA ARG A 56 -27.60 -0.93 -4.01
C ARG A 56 -26.12 -0.68 -4.20
N LEU A 57 -25.61 -0.94 -5.41
CA LEU A 57 -24.21 -0.67 -5.73
C LEU A 57 -23.92 0.84 -5.80
N GLN A 58 -24.90 1.66 -6.16
CA GLN A 58 -24.79 3.13 -6.06
C GLN A 58 -24.66 3.59 -4.61
N ASP A 59 -25.51 3.05 -3.74
CA ASP A 59 -25.51 3.37 -2.31
C ASP A 59 -24.21 2.88 -1.64
N ALA A 60 -23.73 1.69 -2.00
CA ALA A 60 -22.44 1.15 -1.54
C ALA A 60 -21.26 2.01 -2.00
N LEU A 61 -21.24 2.43 -3.28
CA LEU A 61 -20.20 3.33 -3.81
C LEU A 61 -20.21 4.67 -3.08
N ALA A 62 -21.40 5.25 -2.85
CA ALA A 62 -21.53 6.53 -2.16
C ALA A 62 -21.03 6.45 -0.71
N THR A 63 -21.37 5.36 0.00
CA THR A 63 -20.89 5.08 1.36
C THR A 63 -19.36 4.96 1.38
N TYR A 64 -18.78 4.13 0.51
CA TYR A 64 -17.33 3.98 0.41
C TYR A 64 -16.62 5.31 0.16
N VAL A 65 -17.08 6.10 -0.81
CA VAL A 65 -16.46 7.41 -1.12
C VAL A 65 -16.56 8.37 0.07
N HIS A 66 -17.69 8.36 0.79
CA HIS A 66 -17.87 9.18 1.97
C HIS A 66 -16.91 8.79 3.09
N GLU A 67 -16.83 7.50 3.42
CA GLU A 67 -15.96 6.96 4.47
C GLU A 67 -14.48 7.22 4.16
N GLU A 68 -14.04 7.00 2.92
CA GLU A 68 -12.67 7.29 2.50
C GLU A 68 -12.35 8.77 2.66
N LEU A 69 -13.22 9.66 2.19
CA LEU A 69 -12.98 11.11 2.32
C LEU A 69 -13.01 11.58 3.76
N GLU A 70 -13.90 11.05 4.60
CA GLU A 70 -13.94 11.33 6.04
C GLU A 70 -12.64 10.86 6.71
N LEU A 71 -12.14 9.66 6.37
CA LEU A 71 -10.88 9.16 6.89
C LEU A 71 -9.72 10.10 6.54
N PHE A 72 -9.61 10.53 5.29
CA PHE A 72 -8.57 11.48 4.87
C PHE A 72 -8.70 12.88 5.50
N GLU A 73 -9.93 13.34 5.74
CA GLU A 73 -10.17 14.62 6.40
C GLU A 73 -9.88 14.56 7.90
N SER A 74 -10.22 13.46 8.56
CA SER A 74 -9.92 13.24 9.98
C SER A 74 -8.40 13.27 10.27
N VAL A 75 -7.58 12.76 9.34
CA VAL A 75 -6.11 12.80 9.44
C VAL A 75 -5.56 14.22 9.27
N ARG A 76 -6.18 15.06 8.44
CA ARG A 76 -5.75 16.47 8.26
C ARG A 76 -6.05 17.35 9.47
N VAL A 77 -6.95 16.94 10.36
CA VAL A 77 -7.44 17.78 11.47
C VAL A 77 -6.51 17.81 12.69
N ARG A 78 -5.47 16.96 12.80
CA ARG A 78 -4.61 17.04 14.00
C ARG A 78 -3.14 16.62 13.83
N ALA A 79 -2.41 17.30 12.96
CA ALA A 79 -1.01 17.60 13.27
C ALA A 79 -0.99 18.78 14.27
N ASP A 80 -1.44 18.53 15.50
CA ASP A 80 -1.34 19.49 16.58
C ASP A 80 0.15 19.73 16.82
N PHE A 81 0.65 20.90 16.44
CA PHE A 81 2.08 21.24 16.54
C PHE A 81 2.61 20.99 17.95
N VAL A 82 1.76 21.15 18.98
CA VAL A 82 2.12 20.87 20.37
C VAL A 82 2.25 19.37 20.62
N PHE A 83 1.34 18.55 20.09
CA PHE A 83 1.46 17.09 20.16
C PHE A 83 2.65 16.57 19.35
N THR A 84 2.85 17.05 18.11
CA THR A 84 4.01 16.67 17.29
C THR A 84 5.32 17.08 17.96
N ASN A 85 5.40 18.28 18.54
CA ASN A 85 6.59 18.72 19.28
C ASN A 85 6.78 17.92 20.58
N ALA A 86 5.70 17.64 21.31
CA ALA A 86 5.75 16.80 22.51
C ALA A 86 6.15 15.36 22.19
N VAL A 87 5.66 14.76 21.10
CA VAL A 87 6.06 13.44 20.62
C VAL A 87 7.49 13.46 20.12
N VAL A 88 7.91 14.44 19.30
CA VAL A 88 9.31 14.55 18.85
C VAL A 88 10.28 14.76 20.01
N THR A 89 9.86 15.47 21.06
CA THR A 89 10.68 15.70 22.26
C THR A 89 10.64 14.53 23.24
N ALA A 90 9.52 13.80 23.34
CA ALA A 90 9.35 12.65 24.22
C ALA A 90 9.80 11.32 23.59
N THR A 91 9.89 11.28 22.25
CA THR A 91 10.54 10.18 21.53
C THR A 91 12.02 10.49 21.52
N GLU A 92 12.73 10.14 22.60
CA GLU A 92 14.15 9.81 22.44
C GLU A 92 14.25 8.86 21.25
N PRO A 93 15.19 9.06 20.31
CA PRO A 93 15.25 8.30 19.07
C PRO A 93 15.21 6.83 19.44
N SER A 94 14.08 6.19 19.14
CA SER A 94 13.83 4.80 19.52
C SER A 94 15.05 4.01 19.10
N GLU A 95 15.62 3.32 20.08
CA GLU A 95 16.88 2.59 19.96
C GLU A 95 16.87 1.76 18.68
N MET A 96 17.50 2.30 17.64
CA MET A 96 17.79 1.60 16.41
C MET A 96 18.52 0.32 16.83
N PHE A 97 18.02 -0.86 16.46
CA PHE A 97 18.66 -2.13 16.79
C PHE A 97 20.19 -2.02 16.63
N GLY A 98 20.92 -2.05 17.75
CA GLY A 98 22.37 -1.80 17.80
C GLY A 98 22.83 -0.47 18.45
N ALA A 99 21.92 0.38 18.96
CA ALA A 99 22.25 1.66 19.61
C ALA A 99 23.11 1.54 20.89
N GLY A 100 23.12 0.37 21.53
CA GLY A 100 23.98 0.06 22.67
C GLY A 100 25.37 -0.51 22.33
N LEU A 101 25.71 -0.69 21.04
CA LEU A 101 27.02 -1.19 20.62
C LEU A 101 27.99 -0.03 20.40
N ASP A 102 29.23 -0.19 20.87
CA ASP A 102 30.30 0.78 20.63
C ASP A 102 30.48 1.01 19.11
N PRO A 103 30.64 2.27 18.65
CA PRO A 103 30.73 2.62 17.22
C PRO A 103 31.77 1.82 16.43
N ARG A 104 32.85 1.36 17.09
CA ARG A 104 33.89 0.53 16.45
C ARG A 104 33.37 -0.86 16.14
N PHE A 105 32.62 -1.47 17.05
CA PHE A 105 32.02 -2.78 16.83
C PHE A 105 30.96 -2.75 15.72
N ARG A 106 30.15 -1.68 15.68
CA ARG A 106 29.19 -1.46 14.59
C ARG A 106 29.91 -1.39 13.23
N THR A 107 31.03 -0.68 13.18
CA THR A 107 31.84 -0.55 11.96
C THR A 107 32.40 -1.91 11.51
N TRP A 108 32.90 -2.73 12.44
CA TRP A 108 33.42 -4.06 12.11
C TRP A 108 32.35 -5.03 11.61
N ILE A 109 31.14 -4.98 12.17
CA ILE A 109 30.01 -5.82 11.71
C ILE A 109 29.65 -5.46 10.26
N VAL A 110 29.49 -4.15 9.99
CA VAL A 110 29.16 -3.67 8.64
C VAL A 110 30.29 -4.00 7.65
N ALA A 111 31.54 -3.76 8.03
CA ALA A 111 32.69 -4.08 7.19
C ALA A 111 32.79 -5.59 6.90
N GLY A 112 32.54 -6.44 7.89
CA GLY A 112 32.52 -7.90 7.73
C GLY A 112 31.42 -8.36 6.78
N ALA A 113 30.20 -7.81 6.92
CA ALA A 113 29.10 -8.11 6.01
C ALA A 113 29.41 -7.72 4.56
N TRP A 114 30.00 -6.54 4.36
CA TRP A 114 30.44 -6.09 3.03
C TRP A 114 31.55 -6.96 2.45
N ALA A 115 32.56 -7.31 3.24
CA ALA A 115 33.64 -8.18 2.80
C ALA A 115 33.12 -9.56 2.37
N LEU A 116 32.18 -10.14 3.13
CA LEU A 116 31.53 -11.39 2.79
C LEU A 116 30.75 -11.28 1.48
N ALA A 117 29.92 -10.23 1.33
CA ALA A 117 29.13 -10.01 0.12
C ALA A 117 30.01 -9.86 -1.13
N ILE A 118 31.11 -9.11 -1.02
CA ILE A 118 32.11 -8.98 -2.10
C ILE A 118 32.73 -10.34 -2.43
N GLY A 119 33.11 -11.13 -1.43
CA GLY A 119 33.67 -12.47 -1.64
C GLY A 119 32.70 -13.41 -2.38
N VAL A 120 31.43 -13.43 -1.97
CA VAL A 120 30.38 -14.21 -2.66
C VAL A 120 30.19 -13.74 -4.11
N ALA A 121 30.15 -12.42 -4.33
CA ALA A 121 30.02 -11.86 -5.68
C ALA A 121 31.20 -12.28 -6.58
N TYR A 122 32.43 -12.26 -6.07
CA TYR A 122 33.62 -12.71 -6.80
C TYR A 122 33.58 -14.21 -7.12
N LEU A 123 33.09 -15.04 -6.18
CA LEU A 123 32.94 -16.48 -6.43
C LEU A 123 31.91 -16.75 -7.52
N MET A 124 30.75 -16.07 -7.48
CA MET A 124 29.74 -16.18 -8.53
C MET A 124 30.26 -15.70 -9.89
N TRP A 125 31.02 -14.60 -9.91
CA TRP A 125 31.66 -14.09 -11.12
C TRP A 125 32.69 -15.07 -11.68
N ALA A 126 33.55 -15.65 -10.84
CA ALA A 126 34.54 -16.63 -11.26
C ALA A 126 33.88 -17.87 -11.87
N GLN A 127 32.78 -18.36 -11.29
CA GLN A 127 32.00 -19.47 -11.84
C GLN A 127 31.39 -19.12 -13.20
N LEU A 128 30.84 -17.92 -13.35
CA LEU A 128 30.26 -17.45 -14.62
C LEU A 128 31.33 -17.36 -15.72
N VAL A 129 32.51 -16.82 -15.41
CA VAL A 129 33.62 -16.70 -16.36
C VAL A 129 34.14 -18.08 -16.77
N HIS A 130 34.23 -19.02 -15.83
CA HIS A 130 34.63 -20.39 -16.11
C HIS A 130 33.65 -21.10 -17.07
N LEU A 131 32.34 -20.92 -16.88
CA LEU A 131 31.30 -21.46 -17.76
C LEU A 131 31.29 -20.82 -19.17
N LEU A 132 31.80 -19.60 -19.32
CA LEU A 132 31.85 -18.90 -20.62
C LEU A 132 33.10 -19.24 -21.45
N HIS A 133 34.16 -19.75 -20.82
CA HIS A 133 35.45 -20.02 -21.47
C HIS A 133 35.86 -21.51 -21.48
N GLY A 134 35.03 -22.40 -20.91
CA GLY A 134 35.20 -23.86 -20.96
C GLY A 134 34.15 -24.50 -21.85
#